data_AF-A0A957XFR8-F1
#
_entry.id   AF-A0A957XFR8-F1
#
_cell.length_a   1.000
_cell.length_b   1.000
_cell.length_c   1.000
_cell.angle_alpha   90.00
_cell.angle_beta   90.00
_cell.angle_gamma   90.00
#
_symmetry.space_group_name_H-M   'P 1'
#
loop_
_entity.id
_entity.type
_entity.pdbx_description
1 polymer ?
#
loop_
_entity_poly.entity_id
_entity_poly.type
_entity_poly.pdbx_seq_one_letter_code
_entity_poly.pdbx_strand_id
1 'polypeptide(L)'
;LEFGCTVLLIDHHRKPAGDIANLIDDVSGATGKTGVADTIIGLYRKRMETVATLKATGRDQDEKELAVKFDKEFCSWQYLGEADEVAKTEGRQEILDGLDDFGGETTVTKLADYLGKSKSYIHKVLCKLETEGIVSQPRSRGPYKRVHHSPGEQGEQGEQGEQSENNDSLGFNNLTHSENGYQNGRLQPYFDDFDPPSEDTGYLNYSSHYDD
;
A
#
# COMPACT_ATOMS: atom_id res chain seq x y z
N LEU A 1 18.89 -4.46 29.69
CA LEU A 1 20.02 -4.23 28.76
C LEU A 1 20.80 -3.02 29.26
N GLU A 2 21.97 -3.25 29.84
CA GLU A 2 22.78 -2.22 30.53
C GLU A 2 23.46 -1.24 29.58
N PHE A 3 23.39 -1.48 28.26
CA PHE A 3 24.14 -0.77 27.22
C PHE A 3 23.28 0.06 26.25
N GLY A 4 21.96 0.17 26.48
CA GLY A 4 21.08 0.97 25.60
C GLY A 4 21.05 0.54 24.13
N CYS A 5 21.34 -0.73 23.84
CA CYS A 5 21.44 -1.27 22.49
C CYS A 5 20.23 -2.13 22.12
N THR A 6 19.90 -2.15 20.82
CA THR A 6 18.90 -3.07 20.23
C THR A 6 19.61 -4.30 19.67
N VAL A 7 19.09 -5.48 19.98
CA VAL A 7 19.56 -6.75 19.40
C VAL A 7 18.50 -7.23 18.40
N LEU A 8 18.88 -7.35 17.14
CA LEU A 8 18.03 -7.91 16.09
C LEU A 8 18.48 -9.35 15.79
N LEU A 9 17.58 -10.30 16.00
CA LEU A 9 17.80 -11.71 15.68
C LEU A 9 17.02 -12.06 14.41
N ILE A 10 17.69 -12.66 13.43
CA ILE A 10 17.10 -13.06 12.15
C ILE A 10 17.05 -14.58 12.10
N ASP A 11 15.88 -15.13 11.77
CA ASP A 11 15.65 -16.57 11.64
C ASP A 11 14.77 -16.86 10.43
N HIS A 12 14.84 -18.09 9.93
CA HIS A 12 13.99 -18.55 8.85
C HIS A 12 12.61 -18.97 9.36
N HIS A 13 11.57 -18.66 8.61
CA HIS A 13 10.23 -19.20 8.87
C HIS A 13 10.23 -20.71 8.55
N ARG A 14 9.44 -21.48 9.32
CA ARG A 14 9.07 -22.83 8.88
C ARG A 14 8.31 -22.76 7.57
N LYS A 15 8.34 -23.84 6.77
CA LYS A 15 7.44 -23.92 5.61
C LYS A 15 5.99 -23.84 6.11
N PRO A 16 5.17 -22.89 5.61
CA PRO A 16 3.79 -22.78 6.04
C PRO A 16 2.99 -24.01 5.61
N ALA A 17 2.05 -24.44 6.45
CA ALA A 17 1.09 -25.49 6.14
C ALA A 17 -0.15 -24.86 5.46
N GLY A 18 0.00 -24.49 4.19
CA GLY A 18 -1.03 -23.82 3.39
C GLY A 18 -0.73 -22.36 3.06
N ASP A 19 -1.71 -21.65 2.50
CA ASP A 19 -1.55 -20.29 1.97
C ASP A 19 -1.73 -19.18 3.03
N ILE A 20 -2.16 -19.54 4.25
CA ILE A 20 -2.38 -18.58 5.34
C ILE A 20 -1.12 -18.50 6.18
N ALA A 21 -0.37 -17.43 6.01
CA ALA A 21 0.83 -17.16 6.77
C ALA A 21 0.50 -16.17 7.90
N ASN A 22 0.50 -16.67 9.14
CA ASN A 22 0.18 -15.90 10.34
C ASN A 22 1.43 -15.75 11.19
N LEU A 23 1.72 -14.52 11.62
CA LEU A 23 2.87 -14.18 12.45
C LEU A 23 2.90 -15.00 13.73
N ILE A 24 1.76 -15.11 14.41
CA ILE A 24 1.60 -15.84 15.66
C ILE A 24 1.84 -17.35 15.45
N ASP A 25 1.32 -17.93 14.37
CA ASP A 25 1.47 -19.36 14.10
C ASP A 25 2.92 -19.71 13.73
N ASP A 26 3.61 -18.88 12.95
CA ASP A 26 5.01 -19.09 12.58
C ASP A 26 5.95 -19.00 13.79
N VAL A 27 5.58 -18.14 14.72
CA VAL A 27 6.27 -17.91 15.98
C VAL A 27 5.99 -19.00 17.02
N SER A 28 4.82 -19.65 16.97
CA SER A 28 4.39 -20.64 17.96
C SER A 28 5.36 -21.83 18.12
N GLY A 29 6.05 -22.23 17.04
CA GLY A 29 7.08 -23.28 17.06
C GLY A 29 8.45 -22.82 17.61
N ALA A 30 8.64 -21.52 17.80
CA ALA A 30 9.81 -20.87 18.37
C ALA A 30 9.45 -20.12 19.67
N THR A 31 8.46 -20.63 20.41
CA THR A 31 7.87 -20.01 21.62
C THR A 31 8.90 -19.54 22.66
N GLY A 32 10.03 -20.23 22.77
CA GLY A 32 11.14 -19.81 23.64
C GLY A 32 11.84 -18.51 23.22
N LYS A 33 11.83 -18.17 21.92
CA LYS A 33 12.43 -16.94 21.37
C LYS A 33 11.50 -15.74 21.50
N THR A 34 10.20 -15.97 21.37
CA THR A 34 9.21 -14.89 21.31
C THR A 34 8.65 -14.50 22.66
N GLY A 35 8.72 -15.37 23.66
CA GLY A 35 8.40 -15.03 25.04
C GLY A 35 9.33 -13.98 25.68
N VAL A 36 10.49 -13.71 25.07
CA VAL A 36 11.48 -12.73 25.55
C VAL A 36 11.72 -11.57 24.58
N ALA A 37 11.13 -11.58 23.39
CA ALA A 37 11.30 -10.51 22.41
C ALA A 37 10.32 -9.36 22.67
N ASP A 38 10.81 -8.12 22.65
CA ASP A 38 9.94 -6.92 22.76
C ASP A 38 9.11 -6.69 21.49
N THR A 39 9.65 -7.08 20.33
CA THR A 39 9.03 -6.92 19.01
C THR A 39 9.33 -8.15 18.15
N ILE A 40 8.33 -8.59 17.41
CA ILE A 40 8.40 -9.70 16.48
C ILE A 40 7.98 -9.18 15.12
N ILE A 41 8.79 -9.49 14.11
CA ILE A 41 8.58 -9.06 12.73
C ILE A 41 8.65 -10.29 11.82
N GLY A 42 7.68 -10.41 10.92
CA GLY A 42 7.65 -11.47 9.91
C GLY A 42 7.48 -10.88 8.51
N LEU A 43 8.26 -11.39 7.56
CA LEU A 43 8.23 -10.93 6.18
C LEU A 43 7.67 -12.01 5.26
N TYR A 44 6.53 -11.72 4.65
CA TYR A 44 5.73 -12.66 3.88
C TYR A 44 5.73 -12.29 2.41
N ARG A 45 6.26 -13.16 1.56
CA ARG A 45 6.33 -12.92 0.11
C ARG A 45 5.95 -14.17 -0.66
N LYS A 46 5.06 -14.05 -1.65
CA LYS A 46 4.82 -15.14 -2.59
C LYS A 46 6.02 -15.31 -3.52
N ARG A 47 6.24 -16.54 -3.98
CA ARG A 47 7.36 -16.83 -4.86
C ARG A 47 7.23 -16.02 -6.16
N MET A 48 8.32 -15.39 -6.59
CA MET A 48 8.41 -14.52 -7.77
C MET A 48 7.74 -13.14 -7.68
N GLU A 49 7.04 -12.82 -6.60
CA GLU A 49 6.57 -11.45 -6.36
C GLU A 49 7.71 -10.56 -5.84
N THR A 50 7.65 -9.27 -6.17
CA THR A 50 8.61 -8.26 -5.68
C THR A 50 8.06 -7.51 -4.46
N VAL A 51 6.74 -7.52 -4.28
CA VAL A 51 6.03 -6.98 -3.12
C VAL A 51 5.86 -8.07 -2.07
N ALA A 52 6.00 -7.71 -0.80
CA ALA A 52 5.85 -8.56 0.37
C ALA A 52 5.05 -7.82 1.44
N THR A 53 4.46 -8.57 2.37
CA THR A 53 3.81 -8.03 3.56
C THR A 53 4.75 -8.18 4.76
N LEU A 54 5.14 -7.07 5.36
CA LEU A 54 5.88 -7.00 6.62
C LEU A 54 4.86 -6.90 7.76
N LYS A 55 4.75 -7.96 8.56
CA LYS A 55 3.91 -7.97 9.76
C LYS A 55 4.76 -7.69 10.98
N ALA A 56 4.29 -6.83 11.89
CA ALA A 56 4.96 -6.54 13.14
C ALA A 56 3.98 -6.58 14.31
N THR A 57 4.42 -7.12 15.44
CA THR A 57 3.69 -7.11 16.72
C THR A 57 4.68 -6.98 17.87
N GLY A 58 4.25 -6.49 19.02
CA GLY A 58 5.11 -6.36 20.19
C GLY A 58 4.33 -6.06 21.45
N ARG A 59 5.01 -5.96 22.58
CA ARG A 59 4.34 -5.75 23.89
C ARG A 59 3.65 -4.39 23.97
N ASP A 60 4.29 -3.36 23.44
CA ASP A 60 3.90 -1.95 23.66
C ASP A 60 3.39 -1.28 22.36
N GLN A 61 3.01 -2.06 21.34
CA GLN A 61 2.57 -1.55 20.04
C GLN A 61 1.55 -2.47 19.36
N ASP A 62 0.60 -1.86 18.67
CA ASP A 62 -0.43 -2.57 17.90
C ASP A 62 0.18 -3.37 16.73
N GLU A 63 -0.55 -4.39 16.30
CA GLU A 63 -0.20 -5.15 15.11
C GLU A 63 -0.23 -4.25 13.86
N LYS A 64 0.81 -4.37 13.04
CA LYS A 64 0.94 -3.65 11.77
C LYS A 64 1.16 -4.62 10.62
N GLU A 65 0.56 -4.33 9.48
CA GLU A 65 0.81 -5.04 8.23
C GLU A 65 1.17 -4.04 7.14
N LEU A 66 2.44 -3.99 6.74
CA LEU A 66 2.96 -3.02 5.78
C LEU A 66 3.24 -3.71 4.45
N ALA A 67 2.85 -3.10 3.34
CA ALA A 67 3.31 -3.50 2.02
C ALA A 67 4.71 -2.94 1.77
N VAL A 68 5.66 -3.82 1.42
CA VAL A 68 7.04 -3.45 1.13
C VAL A 68 7.48 -4.07 -0.19
N LYS A 69 8.28 -3.36 -0.99
CA LYS A 69 8.82 -3.85 -2.26
C LYS A 69 10.31 -4.02 -2.18
N PHE A 70 10.82 -5.15 -2.65
CA PHE A 70 12.27 -5.35 -2.75
C PHE A 70 12.80 -4.65 -4.00
N ASP A 71 13.67 -3.66 -3.78
CA ASP A 71 14.46 -3.02 -4.81
C ASP A 71 15.77 -3.80 -5.00
N LYS A 72 15.95 -4.36 -6.20
CA LYS A 72 17.12 -5.17 -6.55
C LYS A 72 18.35 -4.33 -6.87
N GLU A 73 18.18 -3.08 -7.27
CA GLU A 73 19.28 -2.18 -7.60
C GLU A 73 19.96 -1.70 -6.31
N PHE A 74 19.15 -1.30 -5.33
CA PHE A 74 19.64 -0.83 -4.04
C PHE A 74 19.69 -1.91 -2.95
N CYS A 75 19.33 -3.15 -3.27
CA CYS A 75 19.25 -4.27 -2.33
C CYS A 75 18.49 -3.94 -1.03
N SER A 76 17.40 -3.20 -1.14
CA SER A 76 16.66 -2.64 0.01
C SER A 76 15.16 -2.85 -0.11
N TRP A 77 14.46 -2.77 1.03
CA TRP A 77 13.00 -2.80 1.08
C TRP A 77 12.44 -1.39 1.09
N GLN A 78 11.52 -1.12 0.18
CA GLN A 78 10.85 0.15 0.02
C GLN A 78 9.44 0.06 0.60
N TYR A 79 9.06 1.01 1.45
CA TYR A 79 7.72 1.09 2.03
C TYR A 79 6.71 1.57 0.98
N LEU A 80 5.61 0.84 0.82
CA LEU A 80 4.54 1.19 -0.12
C LEU A 80 3.28 1.74 0.57
N GLY A 81 3.10 1.46 1.86
CA GLY A 81 1.87 1.79 2.59
C GLY A 81 1.43 0.67 3.53
N GLU A 82 0.31 0.88 4.22
CA GLU A 82 -0.41 -0.19 4.90
C GLU A 82 -0.89 -1.23 3.88
N ALA A 83 -0.72 -2.51 4.19
CA ALA A 83 -0.94 -3.61 3.25
C ALA A 83 -2.37 -3.65 2.70
N ASP A 84 -3.36 -3.39 3.55
CA ASP A 84 -4.78 -3.36 3.16
C ASP A 84 -5.07 -2.19 2.20
N GLU A 85 -4.47 -1.02 2.42
CA GLU A 85 -4.67 0.15 1.53
C GLU A 85 -4.01 -0.05 0.16
N VAL A 86 -2.81 -0.65 0.13
CA VAL A 86 -2.15 -1.02 -1.13
C VAL A 86 -2.98 -2.07 -1.88
N ALA A 87 -3.45 -3.12 -1.21
CA ALA A 87 -4.28 -4.16 -1.83
C ALA A 87 -5.62 -3.61 -2.37
N LYS A 88 -6.25 -2.65 -1.67
CA LYS A 88 -7.46 -1.95 -2.16
C LYS A 88 -7.17 -1.16 -3.44
N THR A 89 -6.02 -0.50 -3.50
CA THR A 89 -5.62 0.33 -4.65
C THR A 89 -5.28 -0.54 -5.86
N GLU A 90 -4.52 -1.63 -5.67
CA GLU A 90 -4.20 -2.57 -6.73
C GLU A 90 -5.46 -3.26 -7.27
N GLY A 91 -6.33 -3.76 -6.38
CA GLY A 91 -7.56 -4.42 -6.80
C GLY A 91 -8.56 -3.49 -7.50
N ARG A 92 -8.57 -2.21 -7.13
CA ARG A 92 -9.28 -1.17 -7.88
C ARG A 92 -8.69 -1.02 -9.29
N GLN A 93 -7.38 -0.90 -9.41
CA GLN A 93 -6.72 -0.74 -10.71
C GLN A 93 -6.93 -1.98 -11.61
N GLU A 94 -6.82 -3.19 -11.05
CA GLU A 94 -7.07 -4.45 -11.75
C GLU A 94 -8.48 -4.52 -12.37
N ILE A 95 -9.49 -4.02 -11.66
CA ILE A 95 -10.86 -3.96 -12.17
C ILE A 95 -11.02 -2.91 -13.29
N LEU A 96 -10.32 -1.78 -13.15
CA LEU A 96 -10.32 -0.73 -14.15
C LEU A 96 -9.63 -1.17 -15.44
N ASP A 97 -8.48 -1.83 -15.33
CA ASP A 97 -7.75 -2.41 -16.46
C ASP A 97 -8.59 -3.50 -17.14
N GLY A 98 -9.19 -4.41 -16.36
CA GLY A 98 -10.08 -5.43 -16.90
C GLY A 98 -11.31 -4.84 -17.61
N LEU A 99 -11.85 -3.71 -17.12
CA LEU A 99 -12.94 -3.00 -17.81
C LEU A 99 -12.47 -2.42 -19.15
N ASP A 100 -11.26 -1.86 -19.19
CA ASP A 100 -10.66 -1.29 -20.38
C ASP A 100 -10.33 -2.40 -21.42
N ASP A 101 -9.89 -3.58 -20.97
CA ASP A 101 -9.66 -4.78 -21.81
C ASP A 101 -10.95 -5.29 -22.50
N PHE A 102 -12.12 -5.06 -21.88
CA PHE A 102 -13.43 -5.32 -22.50
C PHE A 102 -13.94 -4.16 -23.37
N GLY A 103 -13.10 -3.20 -23.71
CA GLY A 103 -13.47 -2.03 -24.51
C GLY A 103 -14.19 -0.95 -23.71
N GLY A 104 -13.99 -0.91 -22.39
CA GLY A 104 -14.54 0.09 -21.49
C GLY A 104 -15.97 -0.16 -21.03
N GLU A 105 -16.59 -1.30 -21.39
CA GLU A 105 -17.95 -1.65 -20.96
C GLU A 105 -18.12 -3.17 -20.77
N THR A 106 -18.49 -3.61 -19.57
CA THR A 106 -18.72 -5.04 -19.30
C THR A 106 -19.57 -5.29 -18.05
N THR A 107 -19.93 -6.55 -17.81
CA THR A 107 -20.75 -6.94 -16.64
C THR A 107 -19.90 -7.49 -15.50
N VAL A 108 -20.42 -7.40 -14.27
CA VAL A 108 -19.79 -7.97 -13.06
C VAL A 108 -19.44 -9.45 -13.24
N THR A 109 -20.32 -10.23 -13.89
CA THR A 109 -20.07 -11.66 -14.12
C THR A 109 -18.85 -11.86 -15.03
N LYS A 110 -18.76 -11.14 -16.15
CA LYS A 110 -17.63 -11.25 -17.07
C LYS A 110 -16.32 -10.84 -16.41
N LEU A 111 -16.31 -9.75 -15.63
CA LEU A 111 -15.12 -9.32 -14.90
C LEU A 111 -14.70 -10.31 -13.82
N ALA A 112 -15.65 -10.86 -13.07
CA ALA A 112 -15.36 -11.86 -12.04
C ALA A 112 -14.71 -13.10 -12.64
N ASP A 113 -15.25 -13.60 -13.77
CA ASP A 113 -14.72 -14.76 -14.47
C ASP A 113 -13.34 -14.46 -15.09
N TYR A 114 -13.15 -13.26 -15.64
CA TYR A 114 -11.88 -12.82 -16.26
C TYR A 114 -10.75 -12.64 -15.23
N LEU A 115 -11.04 -11.99 -14.10
CA LEU A 115 -10.04 -11.68 -13.05
C LEU A 115 -9.90 -12.80 -12.01
N GLY A 116 -10.73 -13.85 -12.09
CA GLY A 116 -10.76 -14.93 -11.09
C GLY A 116 -11.14 -14.47 -9.69
N LYS A 117 -11.93 -13.39 -9.56
CA LYS A 117 -12.37 -12.82 -8.27
C LYS A 117 -13.85 -13.10 -8.02
N SER A 118 -14.28 -13.01 -6.77
CA SER A 118 -15.70 -13.16 -6.45
C SER A 118 -16.55 -12.02 -7.02
N LYS A 119 -17.77 -12.33 -7.49
CA LYS A 119 -18.73 -11.31 -7.97
C LYS A 119 -19.05 -10.24 -6.92
N SER A 120 -19.09 -10.64 -5.65
CA SER A 120 -19.33 -9.73 -4.52
C SER A 120 -18.21 -8.70 -4.36
N TYR A 121 -16.95 -9.15 -4.46
CA TYR A 121 -15.78 -8.27 -4.43
C TYR A 121 -15.81 -7.25 -5.59
N ILE A 122 -16.00 -7.74 -6.82
CA ILE A 122 -16.08 -6.88 -8.01
C ILE A 122 -17.20 -5.84 -7.88
N HIS A 123 -18.40 -6.27 -7.45
CA HIS A 123 -19.54 -5.37 -7.26
C HIS A 123 -19.24 -4.30 -6.21
N LYS A 124 -18.64 -4.67 -5.06
CA LYS A 124 -18.29 -3.72 -4.00
C LYS A 124 -17.33 -2.64 -4.50
N VAL A 125 -16.32 -3.01 -5.27
CA VAL A 125 -15.34 -2.06 -5.80
C VAL A 125 -15.95 -1.19 -6.91
N LEU A 126 -16.75 -1.77 -7.81
CA LEU A 126 -17.45 -1.01 -8.86
C LEU A 126 -18.44 0.00 -8.30
N CYS A 127 -19.22 -0.34 -7.25
CA CYS A 127 -20.08 0.64 -6.59
C CYS A 127 -19.28 1.81 -6.03
N LYS A 128 -18.11 1.55 -5.41
CA LYS A 128 -17.25 2.62 -4.91
C LYS A 128 -16.71 3.48 -6.06
N LEU A 129 -16.27 2.86 -7.15
CA LEU A 129 -15.82 3.57 -8.36
C LEU A 129 -16.94 4.40 -9.01
N GLU A 130 -18.19 3.94 -8.93
CA GLU A 130 -19.35 4.66 -9.43
C GLU A 130 -19.68 5.88 -8.56
N THR A 131 -19.62 5.74 -7.23
CA THR A 131 -19.77 6.90 -6.33
C THR A 131 -18.69 7.96 -6.52
N GLU A 132 -17.51 7.55 -7.01
CA GLU A 132 -16.40 8.44 -7.33
C GLU A 132 -16.44 8.96 -8.78
N GLY A 133 -17.45 8.57 -9.58
CA GLY A 133 -17.65 9.04 -10.95
C GLY A 133 -16.68 8.49 -11.99
N ILE A 134 -15.93 7.43 -11.66
CA ILE A 134 -14.93 6.82 -12.56
C ILE A 134 -15.56 5.78 -13.48
N VAL A 135 -16.61 5.13 -12.99
CA VAL A 135 -17.46 4.23 -13.78
C VAL A 135 -18.91 4.65 -13.62
N SER A 136 -19.79 4.19 -14.50
CA SER A 136 -21.23 4.39 -14.40
C SER A 136 -21.98 3.14 -14.77
N GLN A 137 -23.15 2.91 -14.15
CA GLN A 137 -24.09 1.86 -14.55
C GLN A 137 -25.35 2.51 -15.17
N PRO A 138 -25.35 2.82 -16.49
CA PRO A 138 -26.42 3.61 -17.12
C PRO A 138 -27.79 2.93 -17.14
N ARG A 139 -27.85 1.62 -16.88
CA ARG A 139 -29.11 0.86 -16.77
C ARG A 139 -29.08 0.05 -15.47
N SER A 140 -30.21 0.00 -14.75
CA SER A 140 -30.33 -0.88 -13.58
C SER A 140 -29.98 -2.33 -13.96
N ARG A 141 -28.99 -2.91 -13.27
CA ARG A 141 -28.43 -4.25 -13.54
C ARG A 141 -27.80 -4.44 -14.93
N GLY A 142 -27.45 -3.34 -15.60
CA GLY A 142 -26.72 -3.33 -16.87
C GLY A 142 -25.20 -3.49 -16.70
N PRO A 143 -24.44 -3.43 -17.82
CA PRO A 143 -22.99 -3.37 -17.75
C PRO A 143 -22.52 -2.06 -17.09
N TYR A 144 -21.37 -2.12 -16.44
CA TYR A 144 -20.63 -0.94 -15.99
C TYR A 144 -19.81 -0.42 -17.16
N LYS A 145 -19.71 0.91 -17.27
CA LYS A 145 -18.97 1.61 -18.31
C LYS A 145 -17.94 2.55 -17.71
N ARG A 146 -16.75 2.62 -18.31
CA ARG A 146 -15.70 3.56 -17.91
C ARG A 146 -16.11 4.98 -18.27
N VAL A 147 -16.00 5.90 -17.32
CA VAL A 147 -16.23 7.32 -17.55
C VAL A 147 -14.86 7.97 -17.79
N HIS A 148 -14.61 8.38 -19.03
CA HIS A 148 -13.47 9.25 -19.33
C HIS A 148 -13.96 10.68 -19.19
N HIS A 149 -13.47 11.40 -18.18
CA HIS A 149 -13.68 12.84 -18.14
C HIS A 149 -12.74 13.50 -19.16
N SER A 150 -13.25 13.87 -20.34
CA SER A 150 -12.55 14.83 -21.20
C SER A 150 -12.49 16.16 -20.45
N PRO A 151 -11.30 16.76 -20.25
CA PRO A 151 -11.20 18.11 -19.72
C PRO A 151 -11.67 19.08 -20.81
N GLY A 152 -12.98 19.30 -20.89
CA GLY A 152 -13.56 20.22 -21.88
C GLY A 152 -14.95 19.80 -22.30
N GLU A 153 -15.92 19.93 -21.41
CA GLU A 153 -17.34 20.12 -21.75
C GLU A 153 -18.03 20.70 -20.52
N GLN A 154 -17.99 22.04 -20.40
CA GLN A 154 -18.93 22.77 -19.56
C GLN A 154 -20.30 22.58 -20.19
N GLY A 155 -21.12 21.70 -19.60
CA GLY A 155 -22.50 21.52 -20.01
C GLY A 155 -23.30 22.80 -19.78
N GLU A 156 -23.92 23.29 -20.84
CA GLU A 156 -24.95 24.31 -20.83
C GLU A 156 -26.02 23.96 -19.80
N GLN A 157 -26.20 24.82 -18.80
CA GLN A 157 -27.30 24.76 -17.86
C GLN A 157 -28.55 25.31 -18.56
N GLY A 158 -29.57 24.46 -18.71
CA GLY A 158 -30.90 24.90 -19.12
C GLY A 158 -31.51 25.82 -18.07
N GLU A 159 -31.80 27.05 -18.47
CA GLU A 159 -32.59 28.04 -17.76
C GLU A 159 -34.02 27.53 -17.50
N GLN A 160 -34.51 27.66 -16.25
CA GLN A 160 -35.88 28.10 -15.96
C GLN A 160 -35.94 28.88 -14.62
N GLY A 161 -36.11 30.20 -14.73
CA GLY A 161 -37.11 30.99 -13.98
C GLY A 161 -36.88 31.38 -12.50
N GLU A 162 -36.35 32.60 -12.31
CA GLU A 162 -36.82 33.74 -11.46
C GLU A 162 -37.79 33.49 -10.28
N GLN A 163 -37.80 34.20 -9.14
CA GLN A 163 -37.07 35.30 -8.49
C GLN A 163 -37.63 35.38 -7.05
N SER A 164 -36.84 35.76 -6.04
CA SER A 164 -37.20 36.87 -5.13
C SER A 164 -36.05 37.22 -4.21
N GLU A 165 -35.84 38.53 -4.12
CA GLU A 165 -34.82 39.25 -3.37
C GLU A 165 -35.01 39.08 -1.85
N ASN A 166 -33.91 39.11 -1.09
CA ASN A 166 -33.77 40.06 0.02
C ASN A 166 -32.31 40.10 0.48
N ASN A 167 -31.74 41.31 0.41
CA ASN A 167 -30.55 41.71 1.12
C ASN A 167 -30.75 41.50 2.62
N ASP A 168 -29.75 40.94 3.30
CA ASP A 168 -29.21 41.60 4.49
C ASP A 168 -27.79 41.11 4.76
N SER A 169 -26.91 42.10 4.81
CA SER A 169 -25.50 42.06 5.14
C SER A 169 -25.28 41.73 6.62
N LEU A 170 -24.41 40.77 6.94
CA LEU A 170 -23.49 40.85 8.09
C LEU A 170 -22.27 39.97 7.81
N GLY A 171 -21.11 40.64 7.68
CA GLY A 171 -19.83 39.99 7.44
C GLY A 171 -19.28 39.29 8.67
N PHE A 172 -18.62 38.15 8.45
CA PHE A 172 -17.68 37.58 9.39
C PHE A 172 -16.43 37.11 8.65
N ASN A 173 -15.31 37.73 9.02
CA ASN A 173 -13.97 37.45 8.55
C ASN A 173 -13.53 36.06 9.02
N ASN A 174 -13.06 35.21 8.11
CA ASN A 174 -12.21 34.07 8.46
C ASN A 174 -10.79 34.33 7.94
N LEU A 175 -9.89 34.55 8.90
CA LEU A 175 -8.45 34.50 8.69
C LEU A 175 -8.07 33.11 8.19
N THR A 176 -7.44 33.02 7.02
CA THR A 176 -6.65 31.86 6.61
C THR A 176 -5.17 32.17 6.87
N HIS A 177 -4.56 31.37 7.74
CA HIS A 177 -3.11 31.29 7.87
C HIS A 177 -2.56 30.37 6.76
N SER A 178 -1.51 30.86 6.10
CA SER A 178 -0.54 30.14 5.26
C SER A 178 0.22 29.10 6.13
N GLU A 179 0.89 28.04 5.70
CA GLU A 179 1.55 27.56 4.48
C GLU A 179 1.43 26.00 4.52
N ASN A 180 1.47 25.24 3.43
CA ASN A 180 2.74 24.68 2.94
C ASN A 180 2.58 24.10 1.54
N GLY A 181 3.48 24.52 0.66
CA GLY A 181 3.54 24.15 -0.74
C GLY A 181 4.06 22.73 -0.95
N TYR A 182 3.26 21.94 -1.65
CA TYR A 182 3.73 20.80 -2.41
C TYR A 182 4.22 21.31 -3.77
N GLN A 183 5.54 21.32 -3.97
CA GLN A 183 6.12 21.48 -5.29
C GLN A 183 7.10 20.34 -5.60
N ASN A 184 6.81 19.64 -6.69
CA ASN A 184 7.75 18.94 -7.57
C ASN A 184 8.56 17.77 -6.98
N GLY A 185 7.89 16.67 -6.65
CA GLY A 185 8.21 15.33 -7.21
C GLY A 185 9.63 14.76 -7.15
N ARG A 186 10.51 15.19 -6.23
CA ARG A 186 11.83 14.57 -6.03
C ARG A 186 12.18 14.56 -4.54
N LEU A 187 12.21 13.37 -3.93
CA LEU A 187 12.85 13.18 -2.64
C LEU A 187 14.35 13.44 -2.83
N GLN A 188 14.88 14.48 -2.20
CA GLN A 188 16.32 14.55 -1.96
C GLN A 188 16.61 13.72 -0.69
N PRO A 189 17.55 12.78 -0.72
CA PRO A 189 17.97 12.09 0.50
C PRO A 189 18.66 13.11 1.41
N TYR A 190 18.18 13.19 2.65
CA TYR A 190 18.84 13.87 3.74
C TYR A 190 20.07 13.01 4.12
N PHE A 191 21.24 13.39 3.62
CA PHE A 191 22.49 12.82 4.10
C PHE A 191 22.82 13.51 5.42
N ASP A 192 22.68 12.79 6.52
CA ASP A 192 23.44 13.13 7.73
C ASP A 192 24.92 12.93 7.40
N ASP A 193 25.69 14.02 7.46
CA ASP A 193 27.15 14.04 7.39
C ASP A 193 27.71 13.20 8.55
N PHE A 194 27.85 11.89 8.33
CA PHE A 194 28.62 11.00 9.19
C PHE A 194 29.99 10.82 8.55
N ASP A 195 30.96 11.60 9.00
CA ASP A 195 32.38 11.37 8.72
C ASP A 195 32.77 9.97 9.22
N PRO A 196 33.20 9.04 8.36
CA PRO A 196 33.75 7.76 8.83
C PRO A 196 35.13 8.01 9.45
N PRO A 197 35.43 7.48 10.66
CA PRO A 197 36.76 7.57 11.24
C PRO A 197 37.78 6.82 10.36
N SER A 198 38.93 7.46 10.19
CA SER A 198 40.10 6.96 9.45
C SER A 198 40.59 5.59 9.93
N GLU A 199 40.90 4.74 8.96
CA GLU A 199 41.68 3.50 8.96
C GLU A 199 42.44 3.12 10.25
N ASP A 200 42.17 1.90 10.77
CA ASP A 200 43.22 0.91 11.06
C ASP A 200 42.57 -0.49 11.21
N THR A 201 42.56 -1.29 10.13
CA THR A 201 42.23 -2.72 10.24
C THR A 201 43.37 -3.55 9.66
N GLY A 202 44.22 -4.06 10.56
CA GLY A 202 45.17 -5.11 10.26
C GLY A 202 44.45 -6.37 9.77
N TYR A 203 44.72 -6.73 8.51
CA TYR A 203 44.28 -7.99 7.92
C TYR A 203 45.03 -9.16 8.57
N LEU A 204 44.32 -9.97 9.37
CA LEU A 204 44.76 -11.34 9.69
C LEU A 204 44.18 -12.29 8.64
N ASN A 205 45.06 -12.78 7.76
CA ASN A 205 44.77 -13.87 6.83
C ASN A 205 44.59 -15.19 7.60
N TYR A 206 43.41 -15.79 7.51
CA TYR A 206 43.21 -17.21 7.86
C TYR A 206 43.33 -18.06 6.59
N SER A 207 44.42 -18.82 6.51
CA SER A 207 44.65 -19.85 5.50
C SER A 207 43.81 -21.09 5.83
N SER A 208 42.92 -21.50 4.92
CA SER A 208 42.24 -22.79 4.97
C SER A 208 43.18 -23.91 4.51
N HIS A 209 43.61 -24.76 5.43
CA HIS A 209 44.15 -26.09 5.12
C HIS A 209 42.97 -27.04 4.92
N TYR A 210 42.88 -27.65 3.73
CA TYR A 210 42.12 -28.87 3.49
C TYR A 210 43.11 -30.02 3.71
N ASP A 211 42.79 -30.92 4.64
CA ASP A 211 43.41 -32.25 4.72
C ASP A 211 42.45 -33.27 4.08
N ASP A 212 43.08 -34.26 3.43
CA ASP A 212 42.54 -35.33 2.55
C ASP A 212 41.47 -36.26 3.16
#